data_AF-A0A8T1WUJ7-F1
#
_entry.id   AF-A0A8T1WUJ7-F1
#
_cell.length_a   1.000
_cell.length_b   1.000
_cell.length_c   1.000
_cell.angle_alpha   90.00
_cell.angle_beta   90.00
_cell.angle_gamma   90.00
#
_symmetry.space_group_name_H-M   'P 1'
#
loop_
_entity.id
_entity.type
_entity.pdbx_description
1 polymer ?
#
loop_
_entity_poly.entity_id
_entity_poly.type
_entity_poly.pdbx_seq_one_letter_code
_entity_poly.pdbx_strand_id
1 'polypeptide(L)'
;MTAKKRRAEGASKRSKRSAVFKRDEGVKAIGFQVRSASAAAGTGSTNHLLQYSTRSCWQSYVRPKETLVLALETKTLLAEVRVLNKNACAVSVSVATDNRPRSYVHVKRLDNLPHNREVRVTLPFFPCNFVRLQFERRVLPSIAVHAVQPMGIPSDDIEAESGPSMCTVLSHTTANLLFGSSLRASQPFMDCLSDHRSGSPEWMAKHRSYLLDERIARLEAALFS
;
A
#
# COMPACT_ATOMS: atom_id res chain seq x y z
N MET A 1 -18.15 -74.88 -3.74
CA MET A 1 -17.55 -75.17 -5.05
C MET A 1 -17.89 -74.01 -5.99
N THR A 2 -16.96 -73.08 -6.18
CA THR A 2 -16.23 -72.74 -7.45
C THR A 2 -16.93 -71.66 -8.29
N ALA A 3 -16.51 -70.39 -8.17
CA ALA A 3 -15.63 -69.64 -9.10
C ALA A 3 -16.36 -69.24 -10.41
N LYS A 4 -16.37 -68.00 -10.93
CA LYS A 4 -15.21 -67.19 -11.39
C LYS A 4 -15.76 -65.97 -12.16
N LYS A 5 -15.41 -64.71 -11.82
CA LYS A 5 -15.16 -63.66 -12.83
C LYS A 5 -14.37 -62.49 -12.24
N ARG A 6 -13.10 -62.41 -12.62
CA ARG A 6 -12.18 -61.30 -12.37
C ARG A 6 -12.61 -60.10 -13.23
N ARG A 7 -12.59 -58.90 -12.65
CA ARG A 7 -12.33 -57.65 -13.38
C ARG A 7 -11.24 -56.90 -12.63
N ALA A 8 -10.09 -56.80 -13.30
CA ALA A 8 -9.02 -55.88 -12.99
C ALA A 8 -9.14 -54.72 -13.97
N GLU A 9 -9.15 -53.50 -13.46
CA GLU A 9 -8.96 -52.22 -14.16
C GLU A 9 -8.88 -51.21 -13.00
N GLY A 10 -7.74 -50.63 -12.66
CA GLY A 10 -6.86 -49.86 -13.52
C GLY A 10 -6.62 -48.56 -12.74
N ALA A 11 -5.66 -48.59 -11.83
CA ALA A 11 -5.31 -47.48 -10.96
C ALA A 11 -4.76 -46.30 -11.79
N SER A 12 -5.63 -45.35 -12.14
CA SER A 12 -5.20 -44.08 -12.72
C SER A 12 -4.75 -43.15 -11.61
N LYS A 13 -3.46 -43.22 -11.28
CA LYS A 13 -2.74 -42.21 -10.50
C LYS A 13 -2.74 -40.89 -11.28
N ARG A 14 -3.82 -40.11 -11.17
CA ARG A 14 -3.83 -38.69 -11.53
C ARG A 14 -2.96 -37.94 -10.52
N SER A 15 -1.67 -37.87 -10.82
CA SER A 15 -0.75 -36.86 -10.32
C SER A 15 -1.37 -35.49 -10.59
N LYS A 16 -2.04 -34.94 -9.57
CA LYS A 16 -2.42 -33.52 -9.55
C LYS A 16 -1.12 -32.75 -9.38
N ARG A 17 -0.50 -32.41 -10.52
CA ARG A 17 0.48 -31.35 -10.62
C ARG A 17 -0.07 -30.16 -9.86
N SER A 18 0.61 -29.77 -8.79
CA SER A 18 0.45 -28.48 -8.14
C SER A 18 0.47 -27.42 -9.23
N ALA A 19 -0.69 -26.80 -9.47
CA ALA A 19 -0.75 -25.59 -10.25
C ALA A 19 0.06 -24.54 -9.47
N VAL A 20 1.32 -24.39 -9.85
CA VAL A 20 2.11 -23.23 -9.49
C VAL A 20 1.38 -22.06 -10.10
N PHE A 21 0.53 -21.41 -9.30
CA PHE A 21 -0.09 -20.15 -9.65
C PHE A 21 1.05 -19.22 -10.05
N LYS A 22 1.03 -18.75 -11.31
CA LYS A 22 1.84 -17.61 -11.72
C LYS A 22 1.46 -16.48 -10.78
N ARG A 23 2.33 -16.21 -9.80
CA ARG A 23 2.25 -15.03 -8.96
C ARG A 23 2.51 -13.86 -9.92
N ASP A 24 1.46 -13.17 -10.32
CA ASP A 24 1.60 -11.92 -11.09
C ASP A 24 2.39 -10.95 -10.21
N GLU A 25 3.65 -10.70 -10.54
CA GLU A 25 4.60 -9.89 -9.75
C GLU A 25 4.35 -8.37 -9.90
N GLY A 26 3.11 -7.90 -9.87
CA GLY A 26 2.84 -6.47 -10.12
C GLY A 26 1.52 -5.92 -9.58
N VAL A 27 1.46 -4.58 -9.56
CA VAL A 27 0.26 -3.81 -9.25
C VAL A 27 -0.76 -3.95 -10.38
N LYS A 28 -1.93 -4.49 -10.07
CA LYS A 28 -3.03 -4.69 -11.04
C LYS A 28 -4.35 -4.15 -10.51
N ALA A 29 -5.32 -3.98 -11.41
CA ALA A 29 -6.66 -3.56 -11.05
C ALA A 29 -7.33 -4.66 -10.23
N ILE A 30 -7.90 -4.28 -9.09
CA ILE A 30 -8.54 -5.19 -8.14
C ILE A 30 -10.04 -5.14 -8.34
N GLY A 31 -10.67 -6.30 -8.53
CA GLY A 31 -12.12 -6.42 -8.56
C GLY A 31 -12.72 -6.06 -7.20
N PHE A 32 -13.88 -5.41 -7.22
CA PHE A 32 -14.55 -4.98 -6.00
C PHE A 32 -16.08 -5.00 -6.14
N GLN A 33 -16.74 -5.05 -5.00
CA GLN A 33 -18.19 -4.93 -4.86
C GLN A 33 -18.52 -3.74 -3.96
N VAL A 34 -19.54 -2.97 -4.31
CA VAL A 34 -20.00 -1.86 -3.47
C VAL A 34 -20.87 -2.41 -2.35
N ARG A 35 -20.37 -2.37 -1.11
CA ARG A 35 -21.09 -2.85 0.08
C ARG A 35 -22.11 -1.86 0.61
N SER A 36 -21.75 -0.58 0.58
CA SER A 36 -22.59 0.49 1.11
C SER A 36 -22.32 1.79 0.36
N ALA A 37 -23.39 2.52 0.07
CA ALA A 37 -23.37 3.85 -0.49
C ALA A 37 -24.39 4.69 0.29
N SER A 38 -23.97 5.83 0.85
CA SER A 38 -24.84 6.63 1.74
C SER A 38 -26.05 7.25 1.05
N ALA A 39 -26.00 7.46 -0.26
CA ALA A 39 -27.14 7.87 -1.08
C ALA A 39 -26.91 7.47 -2.54
N ALA A 40 -27.79 6.67 -3.13
CA ALA A 40 -27.85 6.49 -4.58
C ALA A 40 -29.07 7.25 -5.10
N ALA A 41 -28.87 8.30 -5.89
CA ALA A 41 -29.95 8.98 -6.59
C ALA A 41 -30.52 8.09 -7.70
N GLY A 42 -31.85 8.13 -7.88
CA GLY A 42 -32.69 7.22 -8.67
C GLY A 42 -32.42 7.10 -10.17
N THR A 43 -31.20 7.34 -10.64
CA THR A 43 -30.75 7.07 -12.02
C THR A 43 -29.27 6.65 -12.10
N GLY A 44 -28.54 6.54 -10.98
CA GLY A 44 -27.14 6.12 -10.94
C GLY A 44 -26.92 4.92 -10.02
N SER A 45 -27.09 3.71 -10.56
CA SER A 45 -26.78 2.47 -9.82
C SER A 45 -25.31 2.46 -9.40
N THR A 46 -25.02 1.93 -8.20
CA THR A 46 -23.65 1.68 -7.74
C THR A 46 -22.86 0.78 -8.71
N ASN A 47 -23.56 0.03 -9.58
CA ASN A 47 -22.97 -0.76 -10.66
C ASN A 47 -22.21 0.10 -11.69
N HIS A 48 -22.58 1.38 -11.86
CA HIS A 48 -21.85 2.27 -12.77
C HIS A 48 -20.41 2.51 -12.30
N LEU A 49 -20.14 2.44 -10.99
CA LEU A 49 -18.79 2.60 -10.45
C LEU A 49 -17.85 1.45 -10.85
N LEU A 50 -18.42 0.27 -11.14
CA LEU A 50 -17.68 -0.95 -11.50
C LEU A 50 -17.14 -0.88 -12.94
N GLN A 51 -17.84 -0.15 -13.81
CA GLN A 51 -17.42 0.03 -15.19
C GLN A 51 -16.54 1.27 -15.28
N TYR A 52 -15.27 1.08 -15.64
CA TYR A 52 -14.33 2.19 -15.78
C TYR A 52 -14.59 2.99 -17.08
N SER A 53 -15.63 3.84 -17.05
CA SER A 53 -16.13 4.59 -18.19
C SER A 53 -16.71 5.94 -17.78
N THR A 54 -16.65 6.93 -18.66
CA THR A 54 -17.26 8.26 -18.48
C THR A 54 -18.72 8.33 -18.94
N ARG A 55 -19.25 7.27 -19.55
CA ARG A 55 -20.61 7.24 -20.13
C ARG A 55 -21.72 7.18 -19.08
N SER A 56 -21.43 6.56 -17.94
CA SER A 56 -22.33 6.47 -16.80
C SER A 56 -21.68 7.10 -15.57
N CYS A 57 -22.48 7.43 -14.57
CA CYS A 57 -21.97 7.88 -13.28
C CYS A 57 -22.88 7.41 -12.15
N TRP A 58 -22.28 7.25 -10.99
CA TRP A 58 -22.99 7.28 -9.73
C TRP A 58 -23.18 8.72 -9.30
N GLN A 59 -24.37 9.05 -8.81
CA GLN A 59 -24.73 10.38 -8.36
C GLN A 59 -25.47 10.28 -7.03
N SER A 60 -25.10 11.14 -6.09
CA SER A 60 -25.75 11.28 -4.80
C SER A 60 -26.88 12.30 -4.84
N TYR A 61 -27.73 12.32 -3.80
CA TYR A 61 -28.83 13.27 -3.72
C TYR A 61 -28.36 14.65 -3.27
N VAL A 62 -28.28 14.91 -1.96
CA VAL A 62 -28.11 16.27 -1.41
C VAL A 62 -27.05 16.36 -0.32
N ARG A 63 -26.60 15.23 0.26
CA ARG A 63 -25.72 15.32 1.44
C ARG A 63 -24.38 15.96 1.08
N PRO A 64 -23.84 16.80 1.98
CA PRO A 64 -22.58 17.47 1.75
C PRO A 64 -21.40 16.49 1.71
N LYS A 65 -21.55 15.36 2.40
CA LYS A 65 -20.57 14.27 2.45
C LYS A 65 -21.28 12.97 2.12
N GLU A 66 -20.68 12.22 1.22
CA GLU A 66 -21.20 10.90 0.83
C GLU A 66 -20.08 9.87 0.93
N THR A 67 -20.43 8.69 1.42
CA THR A 67 -19.49 7.60 1.69
C THR A 67 -19.81 6.41 0.80
N LEU A 68 -18.78 5.88 0.16
CA LEU A 68 -18.79 4.64 -0.61
C LEU A 68 -17.86 3.64 0.07
N VAL A 69 -18.38 2.45 0.38
CA VAL A 69 -17.60 1.34 0.94
C VAL A 69 -17.47 0.26 -0.11
N LEU A 70 -16.23 0.01 -0.51
CA LEU A 70 -15.84 -1.01 -1.47
C LEU A 70 -15.31 -2.22 -0.71
N ALA A 71 -15.87 -3.39 -0.97
CA ALA A 71 -15.27 -4.67 -0.59
C ALA A 71 -14.46 -5.18 -1.76
N LEU A 72 -13.17 -5.39 -1.55
CA LEU A 72 -12.30 -5.99 -2.55
C LEU A 72 -12.63 -7.49 -2.63
N GLU A 73 -12.52 -8.06 -3.83
CA GLU A 73 -12.79 -9.50 -4.04
C GLU A 73 -11.74 -10.38 -3.36
N THR A 74 -10.52 -9.87 -3.25
CA THR A 74 -9.37 -10.52 -2.60
C THR A 74 -8.73 -9.54 -1.62
N LYS A 75 -8.01 -10.07 -0.62
CA LYS A 75 -7.19 -9.22 0.25
C LYS A 75 -6.04 -8.65 -0.57
N THR A 76 -5.80 -7.35 -0.44
CA THR A 76 -4.81 -6.69 -1.30
C THR A 76 -3.92 -5.72 -0.54
N LEU A 77 -2.68 -5.58 -1.03
CA LEU A 77 -1.82 -4.45 -0.73
C LEU A 77 -2.20 -3.31 -1.69
N LEU A 78 -2.96 -2.36 -1.17
CA LEU A 78 -3.52 -1.25 -1.94
C LEU A 78 -2.44 -0.19 -2.22
N ALA A 79 -2.07 -0.05 -3.47
CA ALA A 79 -1.02 0.86 -3.93
C ALA A 79 -1.60 2.19 -4.44
N GLU A 80 -2.76 2.15 -5.09
CA GLU A 80 -3.37 3.33 -5.68
C GLU A 80 -4.89 3.17 -5.74
N VAL A 81 -5.63 4.27 -5.59
CA VAL A 81 -7.05 4.32 -5.93
C VAL A 81 -7.23 5.36 -7.04
N ARG A 82 -7.71 4.90 -8.20
CA ARG A 82 -8.06 5.77 -9.32
C ARG A 82 -9.52 6.12 -9.25
N VAL A 83 -9.83 7.41 -9.32
CA VAL A 83 -11.19 7.92 -9.30
C VAL A 83 -11.42 8.76 -10.55
N LEU A 84 -12.36 8.35 -11.40
CA LEU A 84 -12.85 9.19 -12.48
C LEU A 84 -13.86 10.17 -11.90
N ASN A 85 -13.37 11.36 -11.55
CA ASN A 85 -14.17 12.37 -10.90
C ASN A 85 -15.05 13.10 -11.93
N LYS A 86 -16.34 13.26 -11.62
CA LYS A 86 -17.19 14.19 -12.36
C LYS A 86 -17.16 15.56 -11.71
N ASN A 87 -17.51 15.64 -10.42
CA ASN A 87 -17.71 16.93 -9.75
C ASN A 87 -17.45 16.96 -8.23
N ALA A 88 -16.90 15.89 -7.65
CA ALA A 88 -16.51 15.89 -6.24
C ALA A 88 -15.36 16.89 -6.02
N CYS A 89 -15.36 17.59 -4.89
CA CYS A 89 -14.34 18.60 -4.57
C CYS A 89 -13.19 18.00 -3.75
N ALA A 90 -13.49 17.05 -2.87
CA ALA A 90 -12.49 16.36 -2.07
C ALA A 90 -12.81 14.87 -1.96
N VAL A 91 -11.76 14.07 -1.78
CA VAL A 91 -11.87 12.63 -1.50
C VAL A 91 -10.97 12.28 -0.32
N SER A 92 -11.56 11.59 0.65
CA SER A 92 -10.89 11.01 1.80
C SER A 92 -10.91 9.49 1.65
N VAL A 93 -9.74 8.87 1.73
CA VAL A 93 -9.55 7.43 1.62
C VAL A 93 -9.29 6.87 3.02
N SER A 94 -10.13 5.94 3.45
CA SER A 94 -9.91 5.10 4.62
C SER A 94 -9.83 3.64 4.19
N VAL A 95 -8.97 2.86 4.83
CA VAL A 95 -8.77 1.44 4.55
C VAL A 95 -9.05 0.61 5.80
N ALA A 96 -9.53 -0.62 5.62
CA ALA A 96 -9.75 -1.56 6.71
C ALA A 96 -9.55 -3.01 6.24
N THR A 97 -9.15 -3.88 7.17
CA THR A 97 -9.17 -5.33 6.97
C THR A 97 -10.56 -5.92 7.18
N ASP A 98 -11.30 -5.37 8.15
CA ASP A 98 -12.65 -5.81 8.51
C ASP A 98 -13.68 -4.70 8.28
N ASN A 99 -14.90 -5.08 7.92
CA ASN A 99 -16.02 -4.14 7.76
C ASN A 99 -16.65 -3.77 9.10
N ARG A 100 -15.85 -3.25 10.04
CA ARG A 100 -16.34 -2.67 11.29
C ARG A 100 -16.07 -1.16 11.29
N PRO A 101 -16.99 -0.32 11.77
CA PRO A 101 -16.80 1.14 11.74
C PRO A 101 -15.49 1.62 12.40
N ARG A 102 -15.06 0.94 13.47
CA ARG A 102 -13.83 1.26 14.23
C ARG A 102 -12.55 0.75 13.57
N SER A 103 -12.63 -0.15 12.59
CA SER A 103 -11.46 -0.75 11.92
C SER A 103 -10.95 0.10 10.75
N TYR A 104 -11.68 1.13 10.34
CA TYR A 104 -11.27 2.01 9.24
C TYR A 104 -10.22 3.01 9.68
N VAL A 105 -9.03 2.89 9.12
CA VAL A 105 -7.92 3.83 9.29
C VAL A 105 -7.97 4.86 8.18
N HIS A 106 -8.00 6.14 8.52
CA HIS A 106 -7.90 7.21 7.53
C HIS A 106 -6.46 7.33 7.05
N VAL A 107 -6.27 7.28 5.73
CA VAL A 107 -4.93 7.21 5.13
C VAL A 107 -4.54 8.51 4.46
N LYS A 108 -5.42 9.01 3.59
CA LYS A 108 -5.09 10.17 2.75
C LYS A 108 -6.36 10.94 2.41
N ARG A 109 -6.22 12.26 2.38
CA ARG A 109 -7.24 13.19 1.89
C ARG A 109 -6.65 14.02 0.76
N LEU A 110 -7.41 14.18 -0.31
CA LEU A 110 -7.11 15.08 -1.40
C LEU A 110 -8.22 16.11 -1.51
N ASP A 111 -7.84 17.38 -1.47
CA ASP A 111 -8.73 18.51 -1.68
C ASP A 111 -8.55 19.10 -3.09
N ASN A 112 -9.55 19.86 -3.55
CA ASN A 112 -9.59 20.51 -4.86
C ASN A 112 -9.39 19.53 -6.04
N LEU A 113 -10.15 18.44 -6.04
CA LEU A 113 -10.12 17.46 -7.12
C LEU A 113 -10.51 18.10 -8.47
N PRO A 114 -9.77 17.81 -9.54
CA PRO A 114 -10.16 18.26 -10.87
C PRO A 114 -11.47 17.61 -11.30
N HIS A 115 -12.36 18.41 -11.91
CA HIS A 115 -13.63 17.93 -12.46
C HIS A 115 -13.41 17.25 -13.82
N ASN A 116 -14.23 16.25 -14.13
CA ASN A 116 -14.16 15.46 -15.37
C ASN A 116 -12.76 14.91 -15.71
N ARG A 117 -11.97 14.59 -14.69
CA ARG A 117 -10.61 14.04 -14.83
C ARG A 117 -10.41 12.86 -13.90
N GLU A 118 -9.47 12.01 -14.31
CA GLU A 118 -8.95 10.96 -13.44
C GLU A 118 -8.09 11.56 -12.34
N VAL A 119 -8.34 11.15 -11.11
CA VAL A 119 -7.50 11.45 -9.95
C VAL A 119 -6.88 10.16 -9.44
N ARG A 120 -5.56 10.21 -9.22
CA ARG A 120 -4.76 9.09 -8.73
C ARG A 120 -4.38 9.33 -7.29
N VAL A 121 -4.91 8.50 -6.40
CA VAL A 121 -4.55 8.54 -4.98
C VAL A 121 -3.52 7.47 -4.71
N THR A 122 -2.24 7.85 -4.71
CA THR A 122 -1.13 6.95 -4.38
C THR A 122 -1.02 6.69 -2.88
N LEU A 123 -0.77 5.42 -2.53
CA LEU A 123 -0.74 4.87 -1.19
C LEU A 123 0.49 3.94 -1.04
N PRO A 124 1.12 3.87 0.15
CA PRO A 124 2.27 3.01 0.44
C PRO A 124 1.87 1.54 0.67
N PHE A 125 1.13 0.91 -0.24
CA PHE A 125 0.80 -0.53 -0.20
C PHE A 125 0.09 -0.99 1.09
N PHE A 126 -1.01 -0.34 1.47
CA PHE A 126 -1.73 -0.71 2.69
C PHE A 126 -2.46 -2.05 2.57
N PRO A 127 -2.29 -3.00 3.51
CA PRO A 127 -3.09 -4.22 3.54
C PRO A 127 -4.55 -3.88 3.85
N CYS A 128 -5.47 -4.27 2.97
CA CYS A 128 -6.89 -4.04 3.21
C CYS A 128 -7.77 -5.03 2.43
N ASN A 129 -9.00 -5.18 2.93
CA ASN A 129 -10.09 -5.86 2.23
C ASN A 129 -11.25 -4.89 1.95
N PHE A 130 -11.31 -3.79 2.69
CA PHE A 130 -12.33 -2.76 2.54
C PHE A 130 -11.68 -1.39 2.34
N VAL A 131 -12.22 -0.64 1.38
CA VAL A 131 -11.82 0.73 1.10
C VAL A 131 -13.06 1.61 1.24
N ARG A 132 -13.00 2.59 2.14
CA ARG A 132 -14.04 3.60 2.30
C ARG A 132 -13.57 4.90 1.67
N LEU A 133 -14.31 5.35 0.67
CA LEU A 133 -14.13 6.63 0.01
C LEU A 133 -15.20 7.59 0.51
N GLN A 134 -14.77 8.72 1.04
CA GLN A 134 -15.66 9.80 1.46
C GLN A 134 -15.46 10.98 0.53
N PHE A 135 -16.51 11.34 -0.19
CA PHE A 135 -16.53 12.47 -1.11
C PHE A 135 -17.21 13.66 -0.45
N GLU A 136 -16.67 14.85 -0.69
CA GLU A 136 -17.26 16.10 -0.22
C GLU A 136 -17.60 17.02 -1.40
N ARG A 137 -18.75 17.70 -1.31
CA ARG A 137 -19.12 18.81 -2.22
C ARG A 137 -18.85 20.15 -1.56
N ARG A 138 -18.61 21.17 -2.38
CA ARG A 138 -18.45 22.55 -1.93
C ARG A 138 -19.61 23.43 -2.40
N VAL A 139 -19.75 23.59 -3.72
CA VAL A 139 -20.73 24.52 -4.34
C VAL A 139 -21.85 23.77 -5.05
N LEU A 140 -21.54 22.62 -5.66
CA LEU A 140 -22.48 21.89 -6.51
C LEU A 140 -23.59 21.18 -5.72
N PRO A 141 -24.77 20.95 -6.34
CA PRO A 141 -25.94 20.42 -5.64
C PRO A 141 -25.83 18.94 -5.27
N SER A 142 -25.10 18.15 -6.06
CA SER A 142 -24.92 16.70 -5.86
C SER A 142 -23.48 16.28 -6.14
N ILE A 143 -23.05 15.17 -5.51
CA ILE A 143 -21.74 14.54 -5.76
C ILE A 143 -21.94 13.47 -6.83
N ALA A 144 -21.08 13.46 -7.83
CA ALA A 144 -21.10 12.49 -8.91
C ALA A 144 -19.68 12.02 -9.23
N VAL A 145 -19.57 10.72 -9.44
CA VAL A 145 -18.33 10.01 -9.76
C VAL A 145 -18.63 9.05 -10.90
N HIS A 146 -17.78 9.04 -11.93
CA HIS A 146 -17.95 8.16 -13.08
C HIS A 146 -17.62 6.71 -12.71
N ALA A 147 -16.40 6.49 -12.22
CA ALA A 147 -15.92 5.17 -11.86
C ALA A 147 -14.83 5.24 -10.80
N VAL A 148 -14.58 4.10 -10.16
CA VAL A 148 -13.47 3.90 -9.23
C VAL A 148 -12.74 2.63 -9.60
N GLN A 149 -11.40 2.65 -9.51
CA GLN A 149 -10.56 1.48 -9.74
C GLN A 149 -9.48 1.40 -8.67
N PRO A 150 -9.61 0.49 -7.68
CA PRO A 150 -8.52 0.18 -6.77
C PRO A 150 -7.45 -0.62 -7.51
N MET A 151 -6.19 -0.26 -7.26
CA MET A 151 -5.00 -0.86 -7.85
C MET A 151 -4.11 -1.37 -6.73
N GLY A 152 -3.64 -2.61 -6.84
CA GLY A 152 -2.82 -3.21 -5.80
C GLY A 152 -2.28 -4.58 -6.18
N ILE A 153 -1.64 -5.22 -5.21
CA ILE A 153 -1.16 -6.59 -5.34
C ILE A 153 -2.14 -7.47 -4.54
N PRO A 154 -2.89 -8.38 -5.19
CA PRO A 154 -3.72 -9.32 -4.45
C PRO A 154 -2.82 -10.34 -3.77
N SER A 155 -3.11 -10.63 -2.51
CA SER A 155 -2.33 -11.55 -1.70
C SER A 155 -3.26 -12.23 -0.71
N ASP A 156 -3.47 -13.53 -0.91
CA ASP A 156 -4.27 -14.36 -0.03
C ASP A 156 -3.62 -14.53 1.36
N ASP A 157 -2.29 -14.38 1.40
CA ASP A 157 -1.44 -14.55 2.59
C ASP A 157 -1.47 -13.33 3.54
N ILE A 158 -2.22 -12.27 3.23
CA ILE A 158 -2.38 -11.13 4.14
C ILE A 158 -3.24 -11.58 5.32
N GLU A 159 -2.62 -11.86 6.46
CA GLU A 159 -3.34 -12.21 7.68
C GLU A 159 -4.20 -11.03 8.17
N ALA A 160 -5.39 -11.35 8.70
CA ALA A 160 -6.31 -10.34 9.24
C ALA A 160 -5.74 -9.60 10.47
N GLU A 161 -4.76 -10.21 11.14
CA GLU A 161 -4.08 -9.72 12.34
C GLU A 161 -2.70 -9.09 12.07
N SER A 162 -2.40 -8.75 10.82
CA SER A 162 -1.13 -8.11 10.44
C SER A 162 -0.81 -6.82 11.25
N GLY A 163 -1.83 -6.23 11.87
CA GLY A 163 -1.69 -5.27 12.97
C GLY A 163 -0.86 -4.02 12.62
N PRO A 164 -0.47 -3.23 13.62
CA PRO A 164 0.48 -2.12 13.48
C PRO A 164 1.84 -2.57 12.90
N SER A 165 2.13 -3.88 12.98
CA SER A 165 3.40 -4.46 12.56
C SER A 165 3.67 -4.26 11.08
N MET A 166 2.67 -4.29 10.18
CA MET A 166 2.92 -3.97 8.77
C MET A 166 2.99 -2.47 8.45
N CYS A 167 2.39 -1.58 9.25
CA CYS A 167 2.75 -0.15 9.17
C CYS A 167 4.21 0.06 9.57
N THR A 168 4.70 -0.67 10.59
CA THR A 168 6.11 -0.65 11.00
C THR A 168 7.00 -1.28 9.94
N VAL A 169 6.62 -2.40 9.31
CA VAL A 169 7.42 -3.04 8.25
C VAL A 169 7.43 -2.17 7.00
N LEU A 170 6.31 -1.58 6.56
CA LEU A 170 6.27 -0.69 5.40
C LEU A 170 7.02 0.61 5.65
N SER A 171 6.95 1.17 6.87
CA SER A 171 7.75 2.35 7.25
C SER A 171 9.23 2.01 7.43
N HIS A 172 9.59 0.84 7.98
CA HIS A 172 10.99 0.40 8.06
C HIS A 172 11.55 0.01 6.71
N THR A 173 10.79 -0.63 5.82
CA THR A 173 11.27 -0.97 4.48
C THR A 173 11.36 0.27 3.61
N THR A 174 10.38 1.19 3.65
CA THR A 174 10.53 2.48 2.96
C THR A 174 11.62 3.35 3.58
N ALA A 175 11.78 3.40 4.90
CA ALA A 175 12.93 4.05 5.54
C ALA A 175 14.24 3.36 5.19
N ASN A 176 14.29 2.03 5.08
CA ASN A 176 15.50 1.30 4.69
C ASN A 176 15.83 1.42 3.20
N LEU A 177 14.81 1.65 2.36
CA LEU A 177 14.93 1.90 0.92
C LEU A 177 15.26 3.36 0.59
N LEU A 178 14.79 4.32 1.39
CA LEU A 178 15.02 5.75 1.20
C LEU A 178 16.21 6.27 2.00
N PHE A 179 16.52 5.66 3.14
CA PHE A 179 17.54 6.11 4.10
C PHE A 179 18.35 4.97 4.75
N GLY A 180 18.06 3.70 4.46
CA GLY A 180 18.84 2.56 4.98
C GLY A 180 19.99 2.17 4.08
N SER A 181 20.72 1.12 4.47
CA SER A 181 21.95 0.66 3.83
C SER A 181 21.83 0.21 2.37
N SER A 182 20.63 0.25 1.78
CA SER A 182 20.36 -0.13 0.39
C SER A 182 20.67 0.97 -0.63
N LEU A 183 20.70 2.25 -0.22
CA LEU A 183 21.20 3.34 -1.06
C LEU A 183 22.66 3.63 -0.72
N ARG A 184 23.55 3.63 -1.74
CA ARG A 184 24.97 4.01 -1.56
C ARG A 184 25.17 5.40 -0.94
N ALA A 185 24.19 6.30 -1.08
CA ALA A 185 24.25 7.68 -0.59
C ALA A 185 23.91 7.83 0.90
N SER A 186 23.23 6.85 1.51
CA SER A 186 22.88 6.83 2.95
C SER A 186 23.81 5.94 3.77
N GLN A 187 24.73 5.20 3.13
CA GLN A 187 25.83 4.60 3.85
C GLN A 187 26.78 5.73 4.28
N PRO A 188 27.14 5.86 5.57
CA PRO A 188 28.32 6.61 5.91
C PRO A 188 29.44 5.95 5.12
N PHE A 189 30.20 6.75 4.37
CA PHE A 189 31.36 6.26 3.65
C PHE A 189 32.20 5.46 4.65
N MET A 190 32.13 4.13 4.51
CA MET A 190 32.98 3.20 5.22
C MET A 190 34.39 3.55 4.75
N ASP A 191 35.14 4.19 5.62
CA ASP A 191 36.58 4.05 5.54
C ASP A 191 36.86 2.58 5.86
N CYS A 192 37.39 1.84 4.90
CA CYS A 192 37.36 0.38 4.85
C CYS A 192 38.20 -0.33 5.94
N LEU A 193 38.63 0.36 6.99
CA LEU A 193 39.57 -0.13 8.00
C LEU A 193 39.27 0.25 9.47
N SER A 194 38.08 0.75 9.87
CA SER A 194 37.81 0.98 11.32
C SER A 194 36.34 0.90 11.78
N ASP A 195 36.12 0.38 12.99
CA ASP A 195 34.81 0.13 13.64
C ASP A 195 34.26 1.33 14.46
N HIS A 196 34.70 2.56 14.20
CA HIS A 196 34.14 3.74 14.85
C HIS A 196 33.61 4.75 13.84
N ARG A 197 32.41 5.30 14.08
CA ARG A 197 31.84 6.41 13.29
C ARG A 197 32.73 7.65 13.45
N SER A 198 33.69 7.82 12.55
CA SER A 198 34.52 9.02 12.45
C SER A 198 33.66 10.20 11.97
N GLY A 199 33.80 11.36 12.63
CA GLY A 199 33.18 12.61 12.19
C GLY A 199 31.92 13.08 12.94
N SER A 200 31.49 12.41 14.02
CA SER A 200 30.46 13.03 14.88
C SER A 200 31.07 14.21 15.66
N PRO A 201 30.36 15.34 15.81
CA PRO A 201 30.84 16.49 16.59
C PRO A 201 31.19 16.12 18.04
N GLU A 202 30.48 15.14 18.61
CA GLU A 202 30.73 14.62 19.96
C GLU A 202 32.00 13.76 20.04
N TRP A 203 32.31 12.99 18.99
CA TRP A 203 33.53 12.20 18.88
C TRP A 203 34.76 13.11 18.76
N MET A 204 34.65 14.17 17.96
CA MET A 204 35.68 15.21 17.79
C MET A 204 35.92 16.03 19.06
N ALA A 205 34.85 16.34 19.82
CA ALA A 205 34.98 17.08 21.08
C ALA A 205 35.65 16.25 22.19
N LYS A 206 35.40 14.93 22.22
CA LYS A 206 35.90 14.03 23.26
C LYS A 206 37.37 13.62 23.09
N HIS A 207 37.92 13.68 21.87
CA HIS A 207 39.28 13.21 21.55
C HIS A 207 40.24 14.33 21.16
N ARG A 208 39.86 15.60 21.33
CA ARG A 208 40.67 16.77 20.94
C ARG A 208 41.99 16.90 21.70
N SER A 209 42.04 16.50 22.98
CA SER A 209 43.27 16.54 23.80
C SER A 209 44.21 15.38 23.48
N TYR A 210 43.66 14.17 23.40
CA TYR A 210 44.43 12.94 23.16
C TYR A 210 45.14 12.92 21.79
N LEU A 211 44.51 13.50 20.77
CA LEU A 211 45.06 13.56 19.41
C LEU A 211 46.17 14.60 19.22
N LEU A 212 46.24 15.62 20.10
CA LEU A 212 47.34 16.59 20.08
C LEU A 212 48.60 15.99 20.71
N ASP A 213 48.45 15.27 21.83
CA ASP A 213 49.57 14.61 22.51
C ASP A 213 50.15 13.46 21.69
N GLU A 214 49.33 12.66 20.99
CA GLU A 214 49.83 11.62 20.07
C GLU A 214 50.54 12.20 18.84
N ARG A 215 50.12 13.38 18.37
CA ARG A 215 50.79 14.07 17.25
C ARG A 215 52.15 14.61 17.66
N ILE A 216 52.26 15.14 18.88
CA ILE A 216 53.52 15.63 19.45
C ILE A 216 54.47 14.45 19.69
N ALA A 217 53.99 13.36 20.29
CA ALA A 217 54.78 12.15 20.53
C ALA A 217 55.28 11.48 19.23
N ARG A 218 54.47 11.48 18.15
CA ARG A 218 54.89 10.96 16.83
C ARG A 218 55.90 11.86 16.13
N LEU A 219 55.81 13.18 16.32
CA LEU A 219 56.79 14.13 15.80
C LEU A 219 58.12 14.03 16.55
N GLU A 220 58.09 13.88 17.87
CA GLU A 220 59.29 13.67 18.69
C GLU A 220 59.98 12.34 18.37
N ALA A 221 59.21 11.27 18.16
CA ALA A 221 59.76 9.97 17.77
C ALA A 221 60.38 9.97 16.35
N ALA A 222 59.88 10.80 15.44
CA ALA A 222 60.41 10.93 14.08
C ALA A 222 61.63 11.86 13.97
N LEU A 223 61.85 12.74 14.95
CA LEU A 223 62.97 13.69 14.97
C LEU A 223 64.19 13.17 15.73
N PHE A 224 64.02 12.19 16.61
CA PHE A 224 65.08 11.64 17.46
C PHE A 224 65.38 10.15 17.20
N SER A 225 64.98 9.60 16.04
CA SER A 225 65.41 8.28 15.54
C SER A 225 66.29 8.38 14.30
#